data_AF-A0A5T1TXC4-F1
#
_entry.id   AF-A0A5T1TXC4-F1
#
_cell.length_a   1.000
_cell.length_b   1.000
_cell.length_c   1.000
_cell.angle_alpha   90.00
_cell.angle_beta   90.00
_cell.angle_gamma   90.00
#
_symmetry.space_group_name_H-M   'P 1'
#
loop_
_entity.id
_entity.type
_entity.pdbx_description
1 polymer ?
#
loop_
_entity_poly.entity_id
_entity_poly.type
_entity_poly.pdbx_seq_one_letter_code
_entity_poly.pdbx_strand_id
1 'polypeptide(L)'
;MKLKLNFLPYFSFIPKKLNTNSIIFKIIKVFFIAILLSNSIYLSFFENIFTQTISPFLAIWGLVLLLKSKNSKQYFWIGFFVGILWFWWIGLSSIYFNLNYLVPIIPIIIGFIYGLLFRLCYLLKFDFLRLCGIFCISFIHPLGFDWLNWGIFTVYGFFDPSYRGIICIFLIA
;
A
#
# COMPACT_ATOMS: atom_id res chain seq x y z
N MET A 1 14.39 29.09 -51.49
CA MET A 1 13.25 28.35 -50.89
C MET A 1 13.75 27.67 -49.62
N LYS A 2 13.58 28.28 -48.44
CA LYS A 2 14.06 27.73 -47.15
C LYS A 2 12.97 26.82 -46.58
N LEU A 3 13.15 25.51 -46.67
CA LEU A 3 12.31 24.55 -45.96
C LEU A 3 12.50 24.76 -44.47
N LYS A 4 11.47 25.27 -43.78
CA LYS A 4 11.36 25.22 -42.32
C LYS A 4 11.23 23.74 -41.95
N LEU A 5 12.34 23.13 -41.55
CA LEU A 5 12.33 21.86 -40.83
C LEU A 5 11.54 22.07 -39.54
N ASN A 6 10.28 21.64 -39.55
CA ASN A 6 9.49 21.45 -38.34
C ASN A 6 10.16 20.33 -37.54
N PHE A 7 11.13 20.70 -36.70
CA PHE A 7 11.58 19.83 -35.61
C PHE A 7 10.39 19.62 -34.68
N LEU A 8 9.69 18.49 -34.89
CA LEU A 8 8.74 17.94 -33.92
C LEU A 8 9.43 17.91 -32.55
N PRO A 9 8.81 18.44 -31.48
CA PRO A 9 9.37 18.36 -30.15
C PRO A 9 9.18 16.93 -29.63
N TYR A 10 9.97 15.98 -30.11
CA TYR A 10 9.88 14.57 -29.72
C TYR A 10 10.70 14.23 -28.46
N PHE A 11 11.42 15.18 -27.86
CA PHE A 11 12.10 14.92 -26.58
C PHE A 11 12.07 16.15 -25.68
N SER A 12 11.03 16.28 -24.87
CA SER A 12 11.16 16.96 -23.58
C SER A 12 11.13 15.91 -22.48
N PHE A 13 12.31 15.56 -21.96
CA PHE A 13 12.50 14.71 -20.76
C PHE A 13 11.92 15.33 -19.47
N ILE A 14 11.33 16.52 -19.56
CA ILE A 14 10.67 17.22 -18.46
C ILE A 14 9.20 17.42 -18.89
N PRO A 15 8.21 16.78 -18.24
CA PRO A 15 6.81 16.95 -18.61
C PRO A 15 6.40 18.39 -18.33
N LYS A 16 6.32 19.22 -19.39
CA LYS A 16 5.75 20.56 -19.34
C LYS A 16 4.25 20.43 -19.05
N LYS A 17 3.87 20.74 -17.81
CA LYS A 17 2.52 20.70 -17.21
C LYS A 17 1.98 19.29 -16.93
N LEU A 18 2.33 18.75 -15.77
CA LEU A 18 1.55 17.67 -15.16
C LEU A 18 0.16 18.21 -14.80
N ASN A 19 -0.88 17.64 -15.42
CA ASN A 19 -2.26 17.92 -15.02
C ASN A 19 -2.56 17.20 -13.70
N THR A 20 -2.52 17.94 -12.60
CA THR A 20 -2.79 17.43 -11.23
C THR A 20 -4.17 16.80 -11.07
N ASN A 21 -5.11 17.11 -11.96
CA ASN A 21 -6.46 16.55 -11.95
C ASN A 21 -6.61 15.26 -12.76
N SER A 22 -5.56 14.80 -13.45
CA SER A 22 -5.57 13.56 -14.21
C SER A 22 -5.93 12.35 -13.33
N ILE A 23 -6.82 11.49 -13.85
CA ILE A 23 -7.23 10.24 -13.20
C ILE A 23 -6.02 9.32 -13.01
N ILE A 24 -5.13 9.27 -14.01
CA ILE A 24 -3.90 8.48 -13.97
C ILE A 24 -3.03 8.89 -12.79
N PHE A 25 -2.82 10.19 -12.60
CA PHE A 25 -2.00 10.69 -11.49
C PHE A 25 -2.62 10.37 -10.11
N LYS A 26 -3.95 10.39 -10.01
CA LYS A 26 -4.67 9.98 -8.79
C LYS A 26 -4.48 8.49 -8.50
N ILE A 27 -4.50 7.62 -9.51
CA ILE A 27 -4.27 6.18 -9.37
C ILE A 27 -2.81 5.92 -8.98
N ILE A 28 -1.84 6.54 -9.66
CA ILE A 28 -0.41 6.42 -9.34
C ILE A 28 -0.14 6.83 -7.90
N LYS A 29 -0.74 7.93 -7.43
CA LYS A 29 -0.59 8.39 -6.04
C LYS A 29 -1.09 7.34 -5.04
N VAL A 30 -2.26 6.76 -5.29
CA VAL A 30 -2.85 5.73 -4.42
C VAL A 30 -2.00 4.46 -4.43
N PHE A 31 -1.55 4.02 -5.61
CA PHE A 31 -0.68 2.87 -5.76
C PHE A 31 0.66 3.07 -5.04
N PHE A 32 1.25 4.26 -5.12
CA PHE A 32 2.47 4.61 -4.39
C PHE A 32 2.29 4.50 -2.87
N ILE A 33 1.16 4.95 -2.33
CA ILE A 33 0.84 4.79 -0.91
C ILE A 33 0.74 3.31 -0.53
N ALA A 34 0.08 2.49 -1.36
CA ALA A 34 -0.05 1.06 -1.11
C ALA A 34 1.31 0.34 -1.15
N ILE A 35 2.22 0.73 -2.04
CA ILE A 35 3.60 0.21 -2.07
C ILE A 35 4.33 0.58 -0.78
N LEU A 36 4.25 1.83 -0.33
CA LEU A 36 4.89 2.25 0.92
C LEU A 36 4.38 1.44 2.12
N LEU A 37 3.08 1.16 2.18
CA LEU A 37 2.49 0.31 3.21
C LEU A 37 2.82 -1.17 3.06
N SER A 38 3.15 -1.65 1.86
CA SER A 38 3.50 -3.06 1.62
C SER A 38 5.01 -3.30 1.57
N ASN A 39 5.79 -2.24 1.76
CA ASN A 39 7.23 -2.23 1.69
C ASN A 39 7.88 -3.39 2.46
N SER A 40 7.50 -3.58 3.72
CA SER A 40 8.17 -4.52 4.63
C SER A 40 8.23 -5.95 4.07
N ILE A 41 7.19 -6.37 3.34
CA ILE A 41 7.10 -7.69 2.70
C ILE A 41 8.07 -7.80 1.53
N TYR A 42 8.27 -6.71 0.78
CA TYR A 42 9.12 -6.72 -0.41
C TYR A 42 10.58 -6.41 -0.11
N LEU A 43 10.86 -5.53 0.86
CA LEU A 43 12.22 -5.25 1.29
C LEU A 43 12.85 -6.43 2.04
N SER A 44 12.05 -7.34 2.61
CA SER A 44 12.57 -8.53 3.27
C SER A 44 13.27 -9.50 2.31
N PHE A 45 12.88 -9.54 1.02
CA PHE A 45 13.54 -10.38 0.00
C PHE A 45 14.99 -9.99 -0.27
N PHE A 46 15.42 -8.77 0.07
CA PHE A 46 16.82 -8.35 -0.10
C PHE A 46 17.72 -8.80 1.06
N GLU A 47 17.15 -9.34 2.15
CA GLU A 47 17.87 -9.88 3.31
C GLU A 47 18.97 -8.95 3.87
N ASN A 48 18.77 -7.63 3.78
CA ASN A 48 19.73 -6.62 4.21
C ASN A 48 19.19 -5.82 5.40
N ILE A 49 19.98 -5.74 6.47
CA ILE A 49 19.60 -5.02 7.70
C ILE A 49 19.31 -3.54 7.42
N PHE A 50 20.02 -2.91 6.47
CA PHE A 50 19.78 -1.50 6.11
C PHE A 50 18.41 -1.31 5.44
N THR A 51 17.99 -2.21 4.55
CA THR A 51 16.68 -2.08 3.89
C THR A 51 15.56 -2.38 4.88
N GLN A 52 15.76 -3.36 5.75
CA GLN A 52 14.80 -3.74 6.79
C GLN A 52 14.61 -2.63 7.84
N THR A 53 15.65 -1.86 8.15
CA THR A 53 15.59 -0.75 9.13
C THR A 53 14.97 0.52 8.58
N ILE A 54 15.08 0.76 7.26
CA ILE A 54 14.40 1.88 6.59
C ILE A 54 12.91 1.55 6.36
N SER A 55 12.56 0.26 6.26
CA SER A 55 11.19 -0.21 5.99
C SER A 55 10.09 0.39 6.90
N PRO A 56 10.25 0.49 8.24
CA PRO A 56 9.21 1.01 9.12
C PRO A 56 8.98 2.52 8.90
N PHE A 57 10.04 3.28 8.62
CA PHE A 57 9.94 4.72 8.34
C PHE A 57 9.18 4.99 7.03
N LEU A 58 9.45 4.18 6.00
CA LEU A 58 8.70 4.21 4.75
C LEU A 58 7.22 3.83 4.96
N ALA A 59 6.95 2.84 5.80
CA ALA A 59 5.58 2.44 6.14
C ALA A 59 4.82 3.55 6.89
N ILE A 60 5.45 4.21 7.86
CA ILE A 60 4.89 5.37 8.56
C ILE A 60 4.65 6.52 7.60
N TRP A 61 5.58 6.78 6.68
CA TRP A 61 5.36 7.78 5.64
C TRP A 61 4.14 7.42 4.77
N GLY A 62 3.97 6.13 4.44
CA GLY A 62 2.76 5.60 3.80
C GLY A 62 1.49 5.87 4.61
N LEU A 63 1.50 5.62 5.92
CA LEU A 63 0.36 5.91 6.82
C LEU A 63 0.02 7.39 6.88
N VAL A 64 1.02 8.27 6.97
CA VAL A 64 0.82 9.72 6.95
C VAL A 64 0.23 10.18 5.61
N LEU A 65 0.70 9.64 4.48
CA LEU A 65 0.15 9.94 3.16
C LEU A 65 -1.28 9.42 2.99
N LEU A 66 -1.59 8.26 3.56
CA LEU A 66 -2.95 7.71 3.62
C LEU A 66 -3.87 8.66 4.38
N LEU A 67 -3.49 9.12 5.58
CA LEU A 67 -4.29 10.05 6.38
C LEU A 67 -4.52 11.39 5.68
N LYS A 68 -3.51 11.90 4.96
CA LYS A 68 -3.63 13.13 4.15
C LYS A 68 -4.58 13.00 2.95
N SER A 69 -5.00 11.78 2.58
CA SER A 69 -5.94 11.58 1.48
C SER A 69 -7.36 12.00 1.90
N LYS A 70 -7.98 12.91 1.14
CA LYS A 70 -9.27 13.55 1.52
C LYS A 70 -10.47 12.94 0.81
N ASN A 71 -10.32 11.78 0.16
CA ASN A 71 -11.36 11.17 -0.66
C ASN A 71 -11.61 9.72 -0.22
N SER A 72 -12.87 9.36 0.01
CA SER A 72 -13.28 7.98 0.32
C SER A 72 -12.87 6.98 -0.76
N LYS A 73 -12.92 7.39 -2.04
CA LYS A 73 -12.46 6.58 -3.17
C LYS A 73 -10.96 6.29 -3.09
N GLN A 74 -10.15 7.23 -2.58
CA GLN A 74 -8.71 7.00 -2.44
C GLN A 74 -8.43 5.94 -1.37
N TYR A 75 -9.11 6.01 -0.21
CA TYR A 75 -9.01 4.97 0.82
C TYR A 75 -9.38 3.58 0.29
N PHE A 76 -10.47 3.49 -0.49
CA PHE A 76 -10.87 2.23 -1.12
C PHE A 76 -9.76 1.67 -2.02
N TRP A 77 -9.22 2.49 -2.92
CA TRP A 77 -8.18 2.03 -3.84
C TRP A 77 -6.85 1.73 -3.12
N ILE A 78 -6.52 2.45 -2.04
CA ILE A 78 -5.34 2.14 -1.23
C ILE A 78 -5.51 0.76 -0.59
N GLY A 79 -6.63 0.52 0.10
CA GLY A 79 -6.92 -0.78 0.70
C GLY A 79 -6.99 -1.93 -0.31
N PHE A 80 -7.50 -1.66 -1.52
CA PHE A 80 -7.54 -2.62 -2.61
C PHE A 80 -6.13 -3.07 -3.04
N PHE A 81 -5.24 -2.12 -3.31
CA PHE A 81 -3.86 -2.44 -3.69
C PHE A 81 -3.08 -3.06 -2.54
N VAL A 82 -3.25 -2.58 -1.30
CA VAL A 82 -2.65 -3.20 -0.11
C VAL A 82 -3.10 -4.66 0.02
N GLY A 83 -4.39 -4.94 -0.13
CA GLY A 83 -4.93 -6.29 -0.08
C GLY A 83 -4.31 -7.20 -1.15
N ILE A 84 -4.16 -6.73 -2.39
CA ILE A 84 -3.48 -7.51 -3.44
C ILE A 84 -2.00 -7.73 -3.10
N LEU A 85 -1.28 -6.68 -2.72
CA LEU A 85 0.17 -6.74 -2.46
C LEU A 85 0.52 -7.59 -1.22
N TRP A 86 -0.36 -7.63 -0.21
CA TRP A 86 -0.14 -8.43 0.99
C TRP A 86 -0.58 -9.88 0.81
N PHE A 87 -1.66 -10.11 0.07
CA PHE A 87 -2.34 -11.41 0.00
C PHE A 87 -2.27 -12.11 -1.36
N TRP A 88 -1.36 -11.68 -2.25
CA TRP A 88 -1.15 -12.32 -3.55
C TRP A 88 -0.84 -13.82 -3.43
N TRP A 89 -0.15 -14.22 -2.36
CA TRP A 89 0.29 -15.60 -2.14
C TRP A 89 -0.86 -16.56 -1.77
N ILE A 90 -2.00 -16.06 -1.28
CA ILE A 90 -3.12 -16.91 -0.84
C ILE A 90 -3.68 -17.75 -2.00
N GLY A 91 -3.70 -17.17 -3.20
CA GLY A 91 -4.17 -17.84 -4.41
C GLY A 91 -3.26 -18.97 -4.90
N LEU A 92 -1.99 -19.04 -4.47
CA LEU A 92 -1.02 -20.02 -4.99
C LEU A 92 -1.40 -21.47 -4.65
N SER A 93 -2.13 -21.67 -3.54
CA SER A 93 -2.59 -22.99 -3.11
C SER A 93 -3.52 -23.68 -4.11
N SER A 94 -4.22 -22.93 -4.97
CA SER A 94 -5.17 -23.50 -5.94
C SER A 94 -4.51 -24.34 -7.03
N ILE A 95 -3.19 -24.17 -7.22
CA ILE A 95 -2.38 -24.94 -8.18
C ILE A 95 -2.43 -26.44 -7.86
N TYR A 96 -2.41 -26.80 -6.57
CA TYR A 96 -2.44 -28.20 -6.13
C TYR A 96 -3.79 -28.90 -6.36
N PHE A 97 -4.83 -28.14 -6.67
CA PHE A 97 -6.18 -28.65 -6.96
C PHE A 97 -6.53 -28.60 -8.45
N ASN A 98 -5.56 -28.32 -9.33
CA ASN A 98 -5.78 -28.07 -10.76
C ASN A 98 -6.73 -26.88 -11.04
N LEU A 99 -6.81 -25.91 -10.12
CA LEU A 99 -7.67 -24.71 -10.21
C LEU A 99 -6.85 -23.45 -10.50
N ASN A 100 -5.93 -23.52 -11.47
CA ASN A 100 -4.96 -22.46 -11.77
C ASN A 100 -5.63 -21.11 -12.13
N TYR A 101 -6.83 -21.14 -12.71
CA TYR A 101 -7.58 -19.93 -13.05
C TYR A 101 -7.99 -19.11 -11.81
N LEU A 102 -8.08 -19.74 -10.63
CA LEU A 102 -8.41 -19.05 -9.37
C LEU A 102 -7.23 -18.26 -8.80
N VAL A 103 -5.99 -18.55 -9.21
CA VAL A 103 -4.78 -17.90 -8.68
C VAL A 103 -4.87 -16.38 -8.71
N PRO A 104 -5.23 -15.71 -9.83
CA PRO A 104 -5.40 -14.27 -9.86
C PRO A 104 -6.74 -13.79 -9.28
N ILE A 105 -7.79 -14.63 -9.31
CA ILE A 105 -9.14 -14.26 -8.88
C ILE A 105 -9.20 -14.09 -7.36
N ILE A 106 -8.56 -14.98 -6.61
CA ILE A 106 -8.57 -14.97 -5.14
C ILE A 106 -7.98 -13.66 -4.58
N PRO A 107 -6.75 -13.22 -4.96
CA PRO A 107 -6.21 -11.94 -4.51
C PRO A 107 -7.04 -10.73 -4.90
N ILE A 108 -7.72 -10.75 -6.05
CA ILE A 108 -8.62 -9.66 -6.47
C ILE A 108 -9.81 -9.56 -5.52
N ILE A 109 -10.47 -10.69 -5.19
CA ILE A 109 -11.58 -10.73 -4.23
C ILE A 109 -11.13 -10.21 -2.86
N ILE A 110 -9.98 -10.68 -2.39
CA ILE A 110 -9.40 -10.24 -1.12
C ILE A 110 -9.08 -8.73 -1.16
N GLY A 111 -8.53 -8.23 -2.27
CA GLY A 111 -8.33 -6.81 -2.52
C GLY A 111 -9.64 -6.03 -2.37
N PHE A 112 -10.75 -6.49 -2.93
CA PHE A 112 -12.05 -5.83 -2.76
C PHE A 112 -12.50 -5.77 -1.30
N ILE A 113 -12.31 -6.84 -0.54
CA ILE A 113 -12.64 -6.90 0.89
C ILE A 113 -11.84 -5.84 1.66
N TYR A 114 -10.51 -5.79 1.48
CA TYR A 114 -9.67 -4.80 2.16
C TYR A 114 -9.91 -3.37 1.67
N GLY A 115 -10.25 -3.19 0.39
CA GLY A 115 -10.69 -1.90 -0.14
C GLY A 115 -11.94 -1.38 0.58
N LEU A 116 -12.91 -2.25 0.84
CA LEU A 116 -14.10 -1.89 1.62
C LEU A 116 -13.75 -1.58 3.08
N LEU A 117 -12.91 -2.38 3.74
CA LEU A 117 -12.48 -2.15 5.12
C LEU A 117 -11.78 -0.79 5.29
N PHE A 118 -10.86 -0.44 4.39
CA PHE A 118 -10.19 0.87 4.41
C PHE A 118 -11.18 2.00 4.15
N ARG A 119 -12.14 1.80 3.25
CA ARG A 119 -13.21 2.79 3.00
C ARG A 119 -14.09 2.99 4.23
N LEU A 120 -14.38 1.95 5.01
CA LEU A 120 -15.11 2.08 6.28
C LEU A 120 -14.33 2.93 7.29
N CYS A 121 -13.00 2.76 7.37
CA CYS A 121 -12.16 3.59 8.24
C CYS A 121 -12.25 5.08 7.90
N TYR A 122 -12.42 5.44 6.62
CA TYR A 122 -12.60 6.83 6.20
C TYR A 122 -13.88 7.50 6.73
N LEU A 123 -14.90 6.72 7.11
CA LEU A 123 -16.15 7.26 7.67
C LEU A 123 -15.92 7.97 9.01
N LEU A 124 -14.81 7.65 9.69
CA LEU A 124 -14.40 8.30 10.92
C LEU A 124 -13.96 9.74 10.62
N LYS A 125 -14.53 10.71 11.34
CA LYS A 125 -14.31 12.14 11.05
C LYS A 125 -12.90 12.62 11.38
N PHE A 126 -12.33 12.14 12.48
CA PHE A 126 -11.03 12.57 12.98
C PHE A 126 -9.91 11.68 12.46
N ASP A 127 -8.77 12.28 12.07
CA ASP A 127 -7.62 11.53 11.54
C ASP A 127 -7.07 10.52 12.54
N PHE A 128 -7.07 10.87 13.83
CA PHE A 128 -6.73 9.94 14.91
C PHE A 128 -7.64 8.71 14.93
N LEU A 129 -8.96 8.90 14.83
CA LEU A 129 -9.91 7.78 14.76
C LEU A 129 -9.70 6.95 13.49
N ARG A 130 -9.41 7.58 12.34
CA ARG A 130 -9.10 6.85 11.10
C ARG A 130 -7.88 5.96 11.28
N LEU A 131 -6.81 6.48 11.89
CA LEU A 131 -5.62 5.73 12.21
C LEU A 131 -5.95 4.56 13.15
N CYS A 132 -6.68 4.81 14.24
CA CYS A 132 -7.15 3.74 15.13
C CYS A 132 -7.95 2.68 14.36
N GLY A 133 -8.87 3.08 13.48
CA GLY A 133 -9.65 2.17 12.64
C GLY A 133 -8.78 1.29 11.75
N ILE A 134 -7.76 1.86 11.12
CA ILE A 134 -6.78 1.13 10.29
C ILE A 134 -6.01 0.11 11.14
N PHE A 135 -5.56 0.50 12.33
CA PHE A 135 -4.91 -0.42 13.27
C PHE A 135 -5.87 -1.53 13.73
N CYS A 136 -7.14 -1.21 13.96
CA CYS A 136 -8.16 -2.17 14.37
C CYS A 136 -8.47 -3.24 13.31
N ILE A 137 -8.18 -2.99 12.02
CA ILE A 137 -8.30 -4.02 10.97
C ILE A 137 -7.43 -5.25 11.30
N SER A 138 -6.33 -5.07 12.03
CA SER A 138 -5.44 -6.17 12.44
C SER A 138 -6.06 -7.17 13.42
N PHE A 139 -7.19 -6.83 14.05
CA PHE A 139 -7.92 -7.75 14.94
C PHE A 139 -8.95 -8.60 14.19
N ILE A 140 -9.09 -8.40 12.87
CA ILE A 140 -9.92 -9.26 12.03
C ILE A 140 -9.06 -10.47 11.67
N HIS A 141 -9.45 -11.65 12.16
CA HIS A 141 -8.77 -12.92 11.92
C HIS A 141 -9.65 -13.85 11.09
N PRO A 142 -9.73 -13.68 9.75
CA PRO A 142 -10.48 -14.59 8.91
C PRO A 142 -9.89 -16.00 9.03
N LEU A 143 -10.75 -16.98 9.29
CA LEU A 143 -10.35 -18.39 9.44
C LEU A 143 -9.32 -18.61 10.56
N GLY A 144 -9.23 -17.69 11.53
CA GLY A 144 -8.29 -17.76 12.65
C GLY A 144 -6.84 -17.39 12.32
N PHE A 145 -6.56 -16.89 11.11
CA PHE A 145 -5.23 -16.44 10.72
C PHE A 145 -5.04 -14.94 10.91
N ASP A 146 -3.82 -14.53 11.26
CA ASP A 146 -3.39 -13.13 11.36
C ASP A 146 -3.08 -12.58 9.96
N TRP A 147 -4.11 -12.18 9.21
CA TRP A 147 -3.92 -11.74 7.83
C TRP A 147 -3.18 -10.40 7.77
N LEU A 148 -3.77 -9.32 8.31
CA LEU A 148 -3.21 -7.98 8.22
C LEU A 148 -2.61 -7.56 9.57
N ASN A 149 -1.39 -8.03 9.86
CA ASN A 149 -0.68 -7.66 11.08
C ASN A 149 0.28 -6.49 10.86
N TRP A 150 0.05 -5.35 11.53
CA TRP A 150 0.91 -4.17 11.42
C TRP A 150 2.31 -4.36 12.03
N GLY A 151 2.48 -5.37 12.89
CA GLY A 151 3.78 -5.77 13.47
C GLY A 151 4.84 -6.08 12.41
N ILE A 152 4.41 -6.50 11.22
CA ILE A 152 5.29 -6.77 10.08
C ILE A 152 6.18 -5.58 9.70
N PHE A 153 5.80 -4.35 10.05
CA PHE A 153 6.63 -3.18 9.79
C PHE A 153 7.96 -3.21 10.53
N THR A 154 8.07 -3.91 11.65
CA THR A 154 9.27 -3.92 12.49
C THR A 154 9.98 -5.27 12.55
N VAL A 155 9.35 -6.36 12.07
CA VAL A 155 9.82 -7.74 12.24
C VAL A 155 11.27 -7.98 11.86
N TYR A 156 11.72 -7.45 10.73
CA TYR A 156 13.05 -7.74 10.21
C TYR A 156 14.10 -6.70 10.62
N GLY A 157 13.73 -5.67 11.39
CA GLY A 157 14.61 -4.56 11.75
C GLY A 157 15.17 -4.67 13.17
N PHE A 158 15.65 -3.52 13.69
CA PHE A 158 16.13 -3.40 15.08
C PHE A 158 15.00 -3.27 16.11
N PHE A 159 13.78 -2.94 15.68
CA PHE A 159 12.66 -2.66 16.57
C PHE A 159 11.88 -3.94 16.87
N ASP A 160 11.35 -4.06 18.09
CA ASP A 160 10.53 -5.21 18.48
C ASP A 160 9.33 -5.40 17.52
N PRO A 161 9.02 -6.64 17.11
CA PRO A 161 7.84 -7.01 16.30
C PRO A 161 6.54 -6.95 17.10
N SER A 162 6.26 -5.81 17.70
CA SER A 162 5.09 -5.61 18.56
C SER A 162 4.49 -4.22 18.34
N TYR A 163 3.25 -4.05 18.81
CA TYR A 163 2.62 -2.72 18.85
C TYR A 163 3.48 -1.68 19.57
N ARG A 164 4.29 -2.09 20.56
CA ARG A 164 5.22 -1.20 21.27
C ARG A 164 6.29 -0.66 20.33
N GLY A 165 6.88 -1.53 19.51
CA GLY A 165 7.87 -1.14 18.50
C GLY A 165 7.30 -0.12 17.52
N ILE A 166 6.09 -0.36 17.01
CA ILE A 166 5.40 0.57 16.12
C ILE A 166 5.15 1.93 16.79
N ILE A 167 4.66 1.93 18.04
CA ILE A 167 4.42 3.17 18.81
C ILE A 167 5.72 3.95 19.01
N CYS A 168 6.82 3.28 19.35
CA CYS A 168 8.13 3.91 19.49
C CYS A 168 8.56 4.63 18.20
N ILE A 169 8.36 4.00 17.04
CA ILE A 169 8.76 4.62 15.77
C ILE A 169 7.83 5.79 15.43
N PHE A 170 6.53 5.68 15.74
CA PHE A 170 5.59 6.80 15.62
C PHE A 170 5.93 8.00 16.50
N LEU A 171 6.55 7.78 17.66
CA LEU A 171 7.02 8.87 18.54
C LEU A 171 8.33 9.51 18.05
N ILE A 172 9.14 8.78 17.27
CA ILE A 172 10.42 9.24 16.73
C ILE A 172 10.24 10.00 15.40
N ALA A 173 9.22 9.64 14.61
CA ALA A 173 8.93 10.19 13.28
C ALA A 173 8.12 11.50 13.31
#